data_AF-A0A4R2I8W0-F1
#
_entry.id   AF-A0A4R2I8W0-F1
#
_cell.length_a   1.000
_cell.length_b   1.000
_cell.length_c   1.000
_cell.angle_alpha   90.00
_cell.angle_beta   90.00
_cell.angle_gamma   90.00
#
_symmetry.space_group_name_H-M   'P 1'
#
loop_
_entity.id
_entity.type
_entity.pdbx_description
1 polymer ?
#
loop_
_entity_poly.entity_id
_entity_poly.type
_entity_poly.pdbx_seq_one_letter_code
_entity_poly.pdbx_strand_id
1 'polypeptide(L)'
;MGSSRPHESLDQLRSAAAQLLDLYRVAGSDRVELTDIATQAAEGSQADALAWITSHSFRKTTATILDDAGQSARQIADQLGHARPSLTQDVYMGRRAKNPAAAAALEVALNRSADVTARLGHGEPTDSTDIYSRSPAR
;
A
#
# COMPACT_ATOMS: atom_id res chain seq x y z
N MET A 1 16.51 -0.21 -0.94
CA MET A 1 17.74 0.01 -1.73
C MET A 1 17.75 1.44 -2.27
N GLY A 2 18.14 2.40 -1.44
CA GLY A 2 18.62 3.69 -1.91
C GLY A 2 20.12 3.65 -1.66
N SER A 3 20.93 3.67 -2.71
CA SER A 3 22.37 3.78 -2.55
C SER A 3 22.62 5.11 -1.86
N SER A 4 23.01 5.08 -0.58
CA SER A 4 23.56 6.26 0.08
C SER A 4 24.73 6.70 -0.80
N ARG A 5 24.62 7.90 -1.39
CA ARG A 5 25.82 8.57 -1.91
C ARG A 5 26.84 8.53 -0.76
N PRO A 6 28.08 8.09 -0.99
CA PRO A 6 29.12 8.32 0.01
C PRO A 6 29.09 9.82 0.29
N HIS A 7 28.79 10.21 1.53
CA HIS A 7 28.86 11.60 1.94
C HIS A 7 30.35 11.96 1.91
N GLU A 8 30.85 12.38 0.75
CA GLU A 8 32.09 13.14 0.70
C GLU A 8 31.94 14.27 1.71
N SER A 9 32.84 14.28 2.69
CA SER A 9 32.84 15.34 3.69
C SER A 9 32.97 16.69 2.99
N LEU A 10 32.33 17.73 3.51
CA LEU A 10 32.44 19.09 2.94
C LEU A 10 33.92 19.50 2.80
N ASP A 11 34.78 19.01 3.69
CA ASP A 11 36.22 19.22 3.64
C ASP A 11 36.90 18.50 2.46
N GLN A 12 36.46 17.28 2.10
CA GLN A 12 36.93 16.60 0.88
C GLN A 12 36.51 17.35 -0.39
N LEU A 13 35.27 17.83 -0.45
CA LEU A 13 34.78 18.61 -1.60
C LEU A 13 35.54 19.93 -1.74
N ARG A 14 35.77 20.64 -0.63
CA ARG A 14 36.59 21.86 -0.58
C ARG A 14 38.02 21.58 -1.02
N SER A 15 38.62 20.48 -0.55
CA SER A 15 39.97 20.07 -0.96
C SER A 15 40.06 19.77 -2.45
N ALA A 16 39.08 19.07 -3.01
CA ALA A 16 39.03 18.75 -4.45
C ALA A 16 38.85 20.03 -5.30
N ALA A 17 37.96 20.94 -4.89
CA ALA A 17 37.79 22.22 -5.56
C ALA A 17 39.09 23.05 -5.55
N ALA A 18 39.79 23.12 -4.42
CA ALA A 18 41.08 23.82 -4.32
C ALA A 18 42.13 23.22 -5.27
N GLN A 19 42.23 21.89 -5.37
CA GLN A 19 43.14 21.21 -6.29
C GLN A 19 42.85 21.55 -7.76
N LEU A 20 41.58 21.62 -8.14
CA LEU A 20 41.18 22.02 -9.50
C LEU A 20 41.54 23.49 -9.77
N LEU A 21 41.27 24.39 -8.83
CA LEU A 21 41.62 25.80 -8.98
C LEU A 21 43.13 26.00 -9.12
N ASP A 22 43.94 25.24 -8.38
CA ASP A 22 45.39 25.24 -8.51
C ASP A 22 45.85 24.67 -9.86
N LEU A 23 45.25 23.57 -10.33
CA LEU A 23 45.54 22.95 -11.63
C LEU A 23 45.28 23.91 -12.78
N TYR A 24 44.16 24.64 -12.73
CA TYR A 24 43.78 25.64 -13.73
C TYR A 24 44.38 27.03 -13.46
N ARG A 25 45.22 27.16 -12.41
CA ARG A 25 45.91 28.40 -12.03
C ARG A 25 44.97 29.58 -11.84
N VAL A 26 43.76 29.33 -11.33
CA VAL A 26 42.77 30.37 -11.04
C VAL A 26 43.22 31.15 -9.80
N ALA A 27 43.22 32.48 -9.93
CA ALA A 27 43.74 33.38 -8.90
C ALA A 27 42.76 34.51 -8.61
N GLY A 28 42.99 35.21 -7.49
CA GLY A 28 42.27 36.44 -7.15
C GLY A 28 40.77 36.22 -6.89
N SER A 29 39.95 37.18 -7.33
CA SER A 29 38.50 37.19 -7.14
C SER A 29 37.81 35.94 -7.65
N ASP A 30 38.25 35.44 -8.81
CA ASP A 30 37.63 34.30 -9.47
C ASP A 30 37.81 33.02 -8.65
N ARG A 31 38.93 32.89 -7.92
CA ARG A 31 39.16 31.77 -7.00
C ARG A 31 38.17 31.81 -5.84
N VAL A 32 37.95 32.98 -5.24
CA VAL A 32 37.04 33.16 -4.11
C VAL A 32 35.62 32.82 -4.55
N GLU A 33 35.17 33.42 -5.65
CA GLU A 33 33.83 33.19 -6.22
C GLU A 33 33.58 31.72 -6.54
N LEU A 34 34.53 31.04 -7.20
CA LEU A 34 34.38 29.62 -7.52
C LEU A 34 34.39 28.71 -6.29
N THR A 35 35.10 29.08 -5.22
CA THR A 35 35.12 28.33 -3.96
C THR A 35 33.79 28.49 -3.21
N ASP A 36 33.21 29.68 -3.25
CA ASP A 36 31.90 29.97 -2.67
C ASP A 36 30.79 29.22 -3.43
N ILE A 37 30.82 29.24 -4.77
CA ILE A 37 29.90 28.45 -5.61
C ILE A 37 30.03 26.96 -5.31
N ALA A 38 31.25 26.43 -5.20
CA ALA A 38 31.48 25.03 -4.88
C ALA A 38 30.93 24.66 -3.48
N THR A 39 31.08 25.55 -2.50
CA THR A 39 30.53 25.35 -1.16
C THR A 39 29.01 25.37 -1.18
N GLN A 40 28.41 26.33 -1.89
CA GLN A 40 26.96 26.44 -2.01
C GLN A 40 26.34 25.27 -2.81
N ALA A 41 27.05 24.74 -3.80
CA ALA A 41 26.63 23.54 -4.53
C ALA A 41 26.74 22.25 -3.68
N ALA A 42 27.62 22.25 -2.67
CA ALA A 42 27.78 21.14 -1.72
C ALA A 42 26.73 21.16 -0.60
N GLU A 43 26.11 22.31 -0.35
CA GLU A 43 24.95 22.42 0.54
C GLU A 43 23.76 21.71 -0.13
N GLY A 44 23.45 20.50 0.35
CA GLY A 44 22.41 19.64 -0.23
C GLY A 44 21.12 20.39 -0.52
N SER A 45 20.60 20.22 -1.72
CA SER A 45 19.43 20.95 -2.20
C SER A 45 18.12 20.32 -1.73
N GLN A 46 17.01 21.05 -1.85
CA GLN A 46 15.68 20.47 -1.66
C GLN A 46 15.40 19.32 -2.65
N ALA A 47 16.02 19.34 -3.84
CA ALA A 47 15.90 18.26 -4.81
C ALA A 47 16.59 16.96 -4.32
N ASP A 48 17.70 17.06 -3.60
CA ASP A 48 18.37 15.90 -3.01
C ASP A 48 17.51 15.21 -1.94
N ALA A 49 16.73 15.99 -1.18
CA ALA A 49 15.75 15.44 -0.24
C ALA A 49 14.64 14.62 -0.92
N LEU A 50 14.41 14.87 -2.22
CA LEU A 50 13.43 14.16 -3.05
C LEU A 50 14.08 13.07 -3.91
N ALA A 51 15.39 12.80 -3.77
CA ALA A 51 16.11 11.82 -4.59
C ALA A 51 15.57 10.38 -4.46
N TRP A 52 14.84 10.08 -3.39
CA TRP A 52 14.16 8.79 -3.21
C TRP A 52 12.90 8.65 -4.09
N ILE A 53 12.36 9.76 -4.62
CA ILE A 53 11.22 9.76 -5.51
C ILE A 53 11.66 9.26 -6.89
N THR A 54 11.10 8.12 -7.29
CA THR A 54 11.31 7.53 -8.61
C THR A 54 10.00 7.56 -9.38
N SER A 55 10.03 7.34 -10.70
CA SER A 55 8.80 7.13 -11.47
C SER A 55 7.94 6.00 -10.90
N HIS A 56 8.57 5.00 -10.27
CA HIS A 56 7.85 3.89 -9.65
C HIS A 56 7.12 4.32 -8.36
N SER A 57 7.76 5.06 -7.46
CA SER A 57 7.09 5.57 -6.25
C SER A 57 6.01 6.59 -6.59
N PHE A 58 6.21 7.41 -7.63
CA PHE A 58 5.18 8.31 -8.14
C PHE A 58 3.96 7.54 -8.66
N ARG A 59 4.16 6.52 -9.52
CA ARG A 59 3.04 5.68 -10.01
C ARG A 59 2.28 4.99 -8.88
N LYS A 60 2.98 4.53 -7.84
CA LYS A 60 2.35 3.96 -6.64
C LYS A 60 1.48 4.99 -5.92
N THR A 61 2.00 6.21 -5.75
CA THR A 61 1.27 7.32 -5.12
C THR A 61 0.01 7.67 -5.91
N THR A 62 0.11 7.75 -7.25
CA THR A 62 -1.07 7.96 -8.12
C THR A 62 -2.11 6.85 -7.93
N ALA A 63 -1.69 5.59 -7.89
CA ALA A 63 -2.60 4.47 -7.68
C ALA A 63 -3.31 4.55 -6.32
N THR A 64 -2.60 4.87 -5.25
CA THR A 64 -3.18 5.07 -3.91
C THR A 64 -4.23 6.17 -3.92
N ILE A 65 -3.93 7.34 -4.50
CA ILE A 65 -4.89 8.46 -4.57
C ILE A 65 -6.17 8.04 -5.31
N LEU A 66 -6.04 7.32 -6.42
CA LEU A 66 -7.20 6.87 -7.20
C LEU A 66 -7.99 5.77 -6.48
N ASP A 67 -7.30 4.85 -5.78
CA ASP A 67 -7.95 3.83 -4.96
C ASP A 67 -8.70 4.47 -3.78
N ASP A 68 -8.12 5.46 -3.11
CA ASP A 68 -8.78 6.23 -2.04
C ASP A 68 -9.99 7.02 -2.56
N ALA A 69 -9.94 7.48 -3.81
CA ALA A 69 -11.08 8.07 -4.51
C ALA A 69 -12.15 7.04 -4.97
N GLY A 70 -11.98 5.75 -4.67
CA GLY A 70 -12.93 4.69 -4.95
C GLY A 70 -12.91 4.17 -6.39
N GLN A 71 -11.87 4.48 -7.17
CA GLN A 71 -11.73 3.93 -8.52
C GLN A 71 -11.48 2.42 -8.49
N SER A 72 -12.02 1.71 -9.48
CA SER A 72 -11.77 0.27 -9.63
C SER A 72 -10.35 -0.01 -10.14
N ALA A 73 -9.86 -1.23 -9.89
CA ALA A 73 -8.56 -1.69 -10.39
C ALA A 73 -8.40 -1.54 -11.91
N ARG A 74 -9.49 -1.66 -12.68
CA ARG A 74 -9.48 -1.46 -14.14
C ARG A 74 -9.29 0.00 -14.51
N GLN A 75 -10.07 0.91 -13.92
CA GLN A 75 -9.93 2.35 -14.18
C GLN A 75 -8.53 2.86 -13.82
N ILE A 76 -7.97 2.39 -12.69
CA ILE A 76 -6.60 2.71 -12.29
C ILE A 76 -5.59 2.09 -13.28
N ALA A 77 -5.80 0.83 -13.70
CA ALA A 77 -4.93 0.19 -14.70
C ALA A 77 -4.88 0.95 -16.02
N ASP A 78 -6.01 1.47 -16.50
CA ASP A 78 -6.10 2.26 -17.73
C ASP A 78 -5.27 3.54 -17.61
N GLN A 79 -5.33 4.22 -16.46
CA GLN A 79 -4.50 5.41 -16.18
C GLN A 79 -3.01 5.09 -16.06
N LEU A 80 -2.66 3.91 -15.54
CA LEU A 80 -1.26 3.48 -15.36
C LEU A 80 -0.68 2.78 -16.61
N GLY A 81 -1.51 2.48 -17.61
CA GLY A 81 -1.11 1.74 -18.80
C GLY A 81 -0.85 0.25 -18.56
N HIS A 82 -1.47 -0.35 -17.54
CA HIS A 82 -1.33 -1.79 -17.28
C HIS A 82 -2.27 -2.61 -18.16
N ALA A 83 -1.69 -3.51 -18.97
CA ALA A 83 -2.46 -4.41 -19.84
C ALA A 83 -3.40 -5.36 -19.07
N ARG A 84 -3.10 -5.64 -17.79
CA ARG A 84 -3.89 -6.54 -16.94
C ARG A 84 -4.30 -5.82 -15.65
N PRO A 85 -5.60 -5.59 -15.41
CA PRO A 85 -6.09 -4.96 -14.18
C PRO A 85 -5.68 -5.68 -12.88
N SER A 86 -5.45 -7.00 -12.93
CA SER A 86 -5.00 -7.78 -11.77
C SER A 86 -3.65 -7.29 -11.24
N LEU A 87 -2.74 -6.85 -12.12
CA LEU A 87 -1.44 -6.29 -11.68
C LEU A 87 -1.65 -5.05 -10.80
N THR A 88 -2.58 -4.18 -11.19
CA THR A 88 -2.92 -2.99 -10.41
C THR A 88 -3.49 -3.39 -9.05
N GLN A 89 -4.44 -4.32 -9.06
CA GLN A 89 -5.08 -4.78 -7.83
C GLN A 89 -4.08 -5.42 -6.85
N ASP A 90 -3.17 -6.26 -7.35
CA ASP A 90 -2.27 -7.03 -6.50
C ASP A 90 -1.07 -6.22 -6.02
N VAL A 91 -0.55 -5.33 -6.86
CA VAL A 91 0.72 -4.63 -6.62
C VAL A 91 0.49 -3.17 -6.24
N TYR A 92 -0.47 -2.48 -6.85
CA TYR A 92 -0.62 -1.02 -6.74
C TYR A 92 -1.75 -0.57 -5.80
N MET A 93 -2.66 -1.46 -5.42
CA MET A 93 -3.73 -1.16 -4.48
C MET A 93 -3.44 -1.76 -3.09
N GLY A 94 -3.84 -1.03 -2.05
CA GLY A 94 -3.66 -1.46 -0.67
C GLY A 94 -4.69 -2.50 -0.25
N ARG A 95 -4.30 -3.46 0.60
CA ARG A 95 -5.29 -4.29 1.30
C ARG A 95 -5.97 -3.43 2.36
N ARG A 96 -7.21 -3.02 2.11
CA ARG A 96 -8.02 -2.28 3.08
C ARG A 96 -8.29 -3.13 4.34
N ALA A 97 -8.62 -2.45 5.45
CA ALA A 97 -9.07 -3.11 6.67
C ALA A 97 -10.27 -4.05 6.38
N LYS A 98 -10.45 -5.08 7.22
CA LYS A 98 -11.55 -6.05 7.10
C LYS A 98 -12.88 -5.30 6.91
N ASN A 99 -13.60 -5.61 5.84
CA ASN A 99 -14.80 -4.90 5.45
C ASN A 99 -15.96 -5.23 6.42
N PRO A 100 -16.42 -4.30 7.28
CA PRO A 100 -17.51 -4.57 8.21
C PRO A 100 -18.84 -4.85 7.50
N ALA A 101 -19.05 -4.30 6.30
CA ALA A 101 -20.23 -4.60 5.49
C ALA A 101 -20.19 -6.05 4.97
N ALA A 102 -19.00 -6.59 4.66
CA ALA A 102 -18.86 -7.99 4.30
C ALA A 102 -19.16 -8.90 5.50
N ALA A 103 -18.72 -8.52 6.70
CA ALA A 103 -19.06 -9.25 7.93
C ALA A 103 -20.58 -9.23 8.21
N ALA A 104 -21.23 -8.07 8.07
CA ALA A 104 -22.68 -7.95 8.24
C ALA A 104 -23.47 -8.77 7.20
N ALA A 105 -23.02 -8.78 5.93
CA ALA A 105 -23.64 -9.58 4.88
C ALA A 105 -23.54 -11.08 5.17
N LEU A 106 -22.38 -11.53 5.68
CA LEU A 106 -22.18 -12.91 6.11
C LEU A 106 -23.09 -13.26 7.30
N GLU A 107 -23.20 -12.39 8.30
CA GLU A 107 -24.07 -12.58 9.46
C GLU A 107 -25.55 -12.78 9.04
N VAL A 108 -26.04 -11.95 8.12
CA VAL A 108 -27.41 -12.08 7.59
C VAL A 108 -27.62 -13.40 6.85
N ALA A 109 -26.65 -13.80 6.02
CA ALA A 109 -26.73 -15.05 5.26
C ALA A 109 -26.74 -16.29 6.17
N LEU A 110 -25.90 -16.27 7.23
CA LEU A 110 -25.79 -17.36 8.20
C LEU A 110 -27.05 -17.45 9.09
N ASN A 111 -27.58 -16.33 9.56
CA ASN A 111 -28.78 -16.31 10.40
C ASN A 111 -30.05 -16.70 9.62
N ARG A 112 -30.13 -16.37 8.32
CA ARG A 112 -31.21 -16.87 7.45
C ARG A 112 -31.16 -18.40 7.31
N SER A 113 -29.96 -18.97 7.26
CA SER A 113 -29.78 -20.42 7.12
C SER A 113 -30.20 -21.16 8.40
N ALA A 114 -29.89 -20.59 9.56
CA ALA A 114 -30.31 -21.12 10.87
C ALA A 114 -31.85 -21.14 11.01
N ASP A 115 -32.53 -20.09 10.57
CA ASP A 115 -34.01 -20.01 10.57
C ASP A 115 -34.64 -21.08 9.66
N VAL A 116 -34.04 -21.35 8.49
CA VAL A 116 -34.49 -22.42 7.59
C VAL A 116 -34.32 -23.81 8.23
N THR A 117 -33.19 -24.06 8.89
CA THR A 117 -32.97 -25.33 9.59
C THR A 117 -33.91 -25.51 10.78
N ALA A 118 -34.21 -24.44 11.52
CA ALA A 118 -35.18 -24.47 12.61
C ALA A 118 -36.61 -24.76 12.12
N ARG A 119 -37.00 -24.21 10.97
CA ARG A 119 -38.32 -24.46 10.34
C ARG A 119 -38.50 -25.87 9.78
N LEU A 120 -37.40 -26.56 9.46
CA LEU A 120 -37.41 -27.95 8.98
C LEU A 120 -37.20 -28.97 10.11
N GLY A 121 -36.98 -28.52 11.35
CA GLY A 121 -36.41 -29.33 12.44
C GLY A 121 -37.35 -29.75 13.58
N HIS A 122 -38.68 -29.66 13.45
CA HIS A 122 -39.60 -30.15 14.50
C HIS A 122 -40.74 -30.99 13.93
N GLY A 123 -40.46 -32.28 13.74
CA GLY A 123 -41.46 -33.33 13.90
C GLY A 123 -41.46 -33.77 15.36
N GLU A 124 -42.59 -33.63 16.02
CA GLU A 124 -42.86 -34.03 17.42
C GLU A 124 -42.31 -35.42 17.78
N PRO A 125 -41.80 -35.64 19.01
CA PRO A 125 -41.70 -36.98 19.53
C PRO A 125 -43.13 -37.47 19.78
N THR A 126 -43.66 -38.33 18.92
CA THR A 126 -44.89 -39.04 19.22
C THR A 126 -44.66 -39.84 20.49
N ASP A 127 -45.23 -39.35 21.59
CA ASP A 127 -45.30 -40.01 22.88
C ASP A 127 -45.93 -41.40 22.69
N SER A 128 -45.07 -42.40 22.61
CA SER A 128 -45.44 -43.81 22.47
C SER A 128 -45.75 -44.36 23.86
N THR A 129 -46.83 -43.89 24.48
CA THR A 129 -47.37 -44.48 25.70
C THR A 129 -48.89 -44.58 25.71
N ASP A 130 -49.53 -45.19 24.69
CA ASP A 130 -50.87 -45.78 24.93
C ASP A 130 -51.34 -46.81 23.87
N ILE A 131 -50.71 -47.99 23.79
CA ILE A 131 -51.20 -49.08 22.93
C ILE A 131 -51.28 -50.46 23.60
N TYR A 132 -51.02 -50.58 24.92
CA TYR A 132 -51.02 -51.86 25.63
C TYR A 132 -51.89 -51.93 26.90
N SER A 133 -53.01 -51.18 26.96
CA SER A 133 -53.90 -51.20 28.14
C SER A 133 -55.38 -51.27 27.79
N ARG A 134 -55.87 -52.43 27.33
CA ARG A 134 -57.20 -53.00 27.68
C ARG A 134 -57.42 -54.37 27.01
N SER A 135 -57.16 -55.42 27.80
CA SER A 135 -57.90 -56.68 27.69
C SER A 135 -59.27 -56.49 28.37
N PRO A 136 -60.31 -57.25 28.00
CA PRO A 136 -60.66 -58.31 28.93
C PRO A 136 -61.07 -59.62 28.27
N ALA A 137 -60.76 -60.69 29.00
CA ALA A 137 -61.29 -62.02 28.85
C ALA A 137 -62.80 -62.08 29.10
N ARG A 138 -63.54 -62.73 28.19
CA ARG A 138 -64.47 -63.84 28.50
C ARG A 138 -65.00 -64.49 27.24
#